data_AF-A0A813DMG4-F1
#
_entry.id   AF-A0A813DMG4-F1
#
_cell.length_a   1.000
_cell.length_b   1.000
_cell.length_c   1.000
_cell.angle_alpha   90.00
_cell.angle_beta   90.00
_cell.angle_gamma   90.00
#
_symmetry.space_group_name_H-M   'P 1'
#
loop_
_entity.id
_entity.type
_entity.pdbx_description
1 polymer ?
#
loop_
_entity_poly.entity_id
_entity_poly.type
_entity_poly.pdbx_seq_one_letter_code
_entity_poly.pdbx_strand_id
1 'polypeptide(L)'
;MAGRPIVKSGTKVTAKAKVKKGAPKAAQTGKSARAKAAAKAAASAGGTVQLQQQQRQQQLQLQQQQQPEQQRQQQQPVCGSESLAAVLRPISEGLGEGGYRQQLSRLQASVEGLMNGWDLLIAGRRHLLVEIEAYVHSSAHPDPYTHGDEGQLCFGAWYFHKKGGSYKSGSFKGLDLACGCAGREVYAGLLVRSVMDAQSSDVTEGPCLVVDRILKLTGKSSIADLVAGRAAAQLPADGLQGQMQLVSAAAPRNARFMTSHRLWKAPRVGLVLREEGAGATHSEGRPVQFCARCYRFSDAFRAQNNHKIIKKQKKHRQQTDKNNTN
;
A
#
# COMPACT_ATOMS: atom_id res chain seq x y z
N MET A 1 -2.48 34.88 -46.24
CA MET A 1 -2.47 34.38 -47.63
C MET A 1 -2.20 32.89 -47.61
N ALA A 2 -2.97 32.15 -48.43
CA ALA A 2 -2.77 30.78 -48.95
C ALA A 2 -2.10 29.74 -48.03
N GLY A 3 -2.74 28.65 -47.58
CA GLY A 3 -3.79 27.85 -48.22
C GLY A 3 -3.17 26.86 -49.20
N ARG A 4 -3.17 25.56 -48.89
CA ARG A 4 -3.76 24.46 -49.70
C ARG A 4 -3.34 23.04 -49.22
N PRO A 5 -4.13 22.00 -49.57
CA PRO A 5 -4.44 20.85 -48.70
C PRO A 5 -4.30 19.48 -49.41
N ILE A 6 -4.96 18.44 -48.85
CA ILE A 6 -5.43 17.16 -49.47
C ILE A 6 -4.33 16.07 -49.47
N VAL A 7 -4.54 14.83 -49.00
CA VAL A 7 -5.30 13.73 -49.64
C VAL A 7 -5.89 12.71 -48.63
N LYS A 8 -7.09 12.22 -48.96
CA LYS A 8 -7.88 11.15 -48.33
C LYS A 8 -7.53 9.76 -48.90
N SER A 9 -7.64 8.71 -48.09
CA SER A 9 -8.22 7.37 -48.43
C SER A 9 -8.08 6.47 -47.19
N GLY A 10 -9.01 5.61 -46.76
CA GLY A 10 -10.25 5.12 -47.31
C GLY A 10 -10.17 3.61 -47.55
N THR A 11 -10.49 2.77 -46.54
CA THR A 11 -10.86 1.36 -46.79
C THR A 11 -11.86 0.85 -45.77
N LYS A 12 -13.11 0.64 -46.22
CA LYS A 12 -14.16 -0.15 -45.56
C LYS A 12 -13.98 -1.62 -45.97
N VAL A 13 -14.04 -2.55 -45.01
CA VAL A 13 -14.25 -3.97 -45.29
C VAL A 13 -15.50 -4.42 -44.52
N THR A 14 -16.57 -4.71 -45.25
CA THR A 14 -17.79 -5.34 -44.75
C THR A 14 -17.81 -6.80 -45.16
N ALA A 15 -17.82 -7.72 -44.19
CA ALA A 15 -17.99 -9.15 -44.42
C ALA A 15 -19.48 -9.52 -44.41
N LYS A 16 -19.95 -10.15 -45.50
CA LYS A 16 -21.31 -10.70 -45.65
C LYS A 16 -21.41 -12.07 -44.97
N ALA A 17 -22.38 -12.22 -44.06
CA ALA A 17 -22.78 -13.51 -43.50
C ALA A 17 -23.79 -14.22 -44.41
N LYS A 18 -23.58 -15.52 -44.63
CA LYS A 18 -24.33 -16.40 -45.53
C LYS A 18 -25.43 -17.13 -44.72
N VAL A 19 -26.70 -16.78 -44.96
CA VAL A 19 -27.86 -17.44 -44.33
C VAL A 19 -28.23 -18.70 -45.13
N LYS A 20 -28.15 -19.88 -44.51
CA LYS A 20 -28.72 -21.14 -45.01
C LYS A 20 -30.20 -21.22 -44.60
N LYS A 21 -31.11 -21.24 -45.57
CA LYS A 21 -32.52 -21.65 -45.39
C LYS A 21 -32.61 -23.17 -45.55
N GLY A 22 -32.99 -23.87 -44.49
CA GLY A 22 -33.46 -25.26 -44.53
C GLY A 22 -34.91 -25.30 -44.07
N ALA A 23 -35.80 -25.76 -44.94
CA ALA A 23 -37.21 -26.01 -44.62
C ALA A 23 -37.37 -27.42 -44.02
N PRO A 24 -38.22 -27.61 -42.99
CA PRO A 24 -38.69 -28.93 -42.64
C PRO A 24 -40.11 -29.19 -43.14
N LYS A 25 -40.28 -30.42 -43.65
CA LYS A 25 -41.53 -31.05 -44.08
C LYS A 25 -42.49 -31.26 -42.92
N ALA A 26 -43.77 -31.15 -43.25
CA ALA A 26 -44.91 -31.51 -42.43
C ALA A 26 -44.93 -32.99 -42.04
N ALA A 27 -45.30 -33.28 -40.79
CA ALA A 27 -45.75 -34.59 -40.34
C ALA A 27 -47.03 -34.40 -39.51
N GLN A 28 -48.17 -34.74 -40.12
CA GLN A 28 -49.44 -34.99 -39.43
C GLN A 28 -49.53 -36.49 -39.15
N THR A 29 -49.45 -36.89 -37.89
CA THR A 29 -50.13 -38.07 -37.33
C THR A 29 -50.00 -38.02 -35.80
N GLY A 30 -51.08 -38.37 -35.07
CA GLY A 30 -50.98 -38.64 -33.63
C GLY A 30 -51.80 -37.74 -32.69
N LYS A 31 -53.10 -37.54 -32.96
CA LYS A 31 -54.00 -36.85 -32.02
C LYS A 31 -54.45 -37.70 -30.81
N SER A 32 -54.08 -38.97 -30.70
CA SER A 32 -54.57 -39.86 -29.62
C SER A 32 -53.56 -40.18 -28.50
N ALA A 33 -52.24 -40.04 -28.75
CA ALA A 33 -51.20 -40.25 -27.71
C ALA A 33 -50.92 -38.99 -26.85
N ARG A 34 -51.40 -37.82 -27.29
CA ARG A 34 -51.04 -36.51 -26.72
C ARG A 34 -51.74 -36.20 -25.38
N ALA A 35 -52.90 -36.80 -25.13
CA ALA A 35 -53.65 -36.60 -23.88
C ALA A 35 -53.04 -37.36 -22.68
N LYS A 36 -52.47 -38.56 -22.90
CA LYS A 36 -51.79 -39.33 -21.83
C LYS A 36 -50.37 -38.84 -21.52
N ALA A 37 -49.67 -38.23 -22.48
CA ALA A 37 -48.36 -37.61 -22.24
C ALA A 37 -48.45 -36.27 -21.48
N ALA A 38 -49.53 -35.49 -21.70
CA ALA A 38 -49.73 -34.20 -21.02
C ALA A 38 -49.98 -34.35 -19.51
N ALA A 39 -50.69 -35.39 -19.07
CA ALA A 39 -50.94 -35.65 -17.65
C ALA A 39 -49.67 -36.09 -16.88
N LYS A 40 -48.75 -36.81 -17.54
CA LYS A 40 -47.47 -37.25 -16.92
C LYS A 40 -46.43 -36.11 -16.86
N ALA A 41 -46.46 -35.18 -17.82
CA ALA A 41 -45.61 -33.99 -17.84
C ALA A 41 -46.03 -32.93 -16.79
N ALA A 42 -47.33 -32.81 -16.49
CA ALA A 42 -47.82 -31.90 -15.45
C ALA A 42 -47.40 -32.35 -14.03
N ALA A 43 -47.37 -33.67 -13.77
CA ALA A 43 -46.91 -34.22 -12.50
C ALA A 43 -45.37 -34.09 -12.30
N SER A 44 -44.57 -34.18 -13.38
CA SER A 44 -43.12 -33.95 -13.28
C SER A 44 -42.75 -32.46 -13.19
N ALA A 45 -43.54 -31.58 -13.82
CA ALA A 45 -43.32 -30.13 -13.74
C ALA A 45 -43.57 -29.57 -12.32
N GLY A 46 -44.60 -30.07 -11.62
CA GLY A 46 -44.89 -29.67 -10.24
C GLY A 46 -43.76 -30.00 -9.26
N GLY A 47 -43.21 -31.22 -9.34
CA GLY A 47 -42.08 -31.64 -8.50
C GLY A 47 -40.78 -30.86 -8.78
N THR A 48 -40.55 -30.50 -10.05
CA THR A 48 -39.33 -29.74 -10.44
C THR A 48 -39.38 -28.30 -9.92
N VAL A 49 -40.55 -27.65 -9.99
CA VAL A 49 -40.73 -26.28 -9.47
C VAL A 49 -40.57 -26.24 -7.95
N GLN A 50 -41.11 -27.24 -7.24
CA GLN A 50 -41.03 -27.31 -5.77
C GLN A 50 -39.60 -27.54 -5.28
N LEU A 51 -38.84 -28.41 -5.95
CA LEU A 51 -37.42 -28.64 -5.64
C LEU A 51 -36.56 -27.39 -5.87
N GLN A 52 -36.82 -26.67 -6.96
CA GLN A 52 -36.08 -25.45 -7.30
C GLN A 52 -36.38 -24.31 -6.31
N GLN A 53 -37.62 -24.22 -5.83
CA GLN A 53 -38.02 -23.26 -4.81
C GLN A 53 -37.38 -23.58 -3.45
N GLN A 54 -37.29 -24.86 -3.09
CA GLN A 54 -36.64 -25.31 -1.85
C GLN A 54 -35.11 -25.04 -1.87
N GLN A 55 -34.45 -25.26 -3.00
CA GLN A 55 -33.03 -24.93 -3.17
C GLN A 55 -32.75 -23.42 -3.06
N ARG A 56 -33.64 -22.58 -3.62
CA ARG A 56 -33.53 -21.12 -3.52
C ARG A 56 -33.69 -20.63 -2.09
N GLN A 57 -34.61 -21.24 -1.32
CA GLN A 57 -34.79 -20.91 0.10
C GLN A 57 -33.58 -21.34 0.95
N GLN A 58 -32.99 -22.52 0.69
CA GLN A 58 -31.75 -22.94 1.37
C GLN A 58 -30.58 -22.01 1.06
N GLN A 59 -30.41 -21.57 -0.19
CA GLN A 59 -29.36 -20.59 -0.54
C GLN A 59 -29.57 -19.24 0.16
N LEU A 60 -30.82 -18.77 0.25
CA LEU A 60 -31.14 -17.53 0.96
C LEU A 60 -30.91 -17.65 2.48
N GLN A 61 -31.21 -18.80 3.09
CA GLN A 61 -30.88 -19.04 4.49
C GLN A 61 -29.37 -19.11 4.74
N LEU A 62 -28.62 -19.78 3.87
CA LEU A 62 -27.16 -19.83 3.95
C LEU A 62 -26.53 -18.43 3.79
N GLN A 63 -27.05 -17.59 2.88
CA GLN A 63 -26.59 -16.20 2.76
C GLN A 63 -26.93 -15.37 4.01
N GLN A 64 -28.13 -15.53 4.58
CA GLN A 64 -28.51 -14.80 5.80
C GLN A 64 -27.71 -15.23 7.03
N GLN A 65 -27.25 -16.48 7.10
CA GLN A 65 -26.39 -16.98 8.19
C GLN A 65 -24.92 -16.54 8.06
N GLN A 66 -24.46 -16.18 6.85
CA GLN A 66 -23.07 -15.72 6.62
C GLN A 66 -22.89 -14.20 6.80
N GLN A 67 -23.96 -13.41 6.83
CA GLN A 67 -23.87 -11.96 7.01
C GLN A 67 -23.51 -11.47 8.44
N PRO A 68 -23.88 -12.15 9.55
CA PRO A 68 -23.53 -11.68 10.89
C PRO A 68 -22.05 -11.89 11.25
N GLU A 69 -21.37 -12.90 10.69
CA GLU A 69 -19.97 -13.19 11.03
C GLU A 69 -18.99 -12.19 10.41
N GLN A 70 -19.27 -11.69 9.20
CA GLN A 70 -18.43 -10.67 8.56
C GLN A 70 -18.60 -9.28 9.20
N GLN A 71 -19.78 -8.99 9.79
CA GLN A 71 -20.02 -7.74 10.50
C GLN A 71 -19.55 -7.79 11.96
N ARG A 72 -19.59 -8.95 12.64
CA ARG A 72 -19.05 -9.11 14.01
C ARG A 72 -17.54 -8.95 14.10
N GLN A 73 -16.79 -9.23 13.03
CA GLN A 73 -15.34 -9.02 13.01
C GLN A 73 -14.92 -7.53 12.86
N GLN A 74 -15.87 -6.60 12.69
CA GLN A 74 -15.58 -5.18 12.50
C GLN A 74 -15.91 -4.28 13.70
N GLN A 75 -16.47 -4.81 14.80
CA GLN A 75 -16.96 -3.98 15.91
C GLN A 75 -16.64 -4.53 17.31
N GLN A 76 -15.45 -5.10 17.52
CA GLN A 76 -14.93 -5.32 18.87
C GLN A 76 -13.85 -4.25 19.12
N PRO A 77 -14.04 -3.33 20.10
CA PRO A 77 -12.96 -2.43 20.51
C PRO A 77 -11.88 -3.29 21.16
N VAL A 78 -10.77 -3.47 20.44
CA VAL A 78 -9.64 -4.25 20.93
C VAL A 78 -9.05 -3.50 22.12
N CYS A 79 -9.09 -4.13 23.27
CA CYS A 79 -8.53 -3.65 24.53
C CYS A 79 -7.08 -3.18 24.34
N GLY A 80 -6.83 -1.87 24.48
CA GLY A 80 -5.49 -1.30 24.71
C GLY A 80 -4.69 -0.79 23.51
N SER A 81 -5.24 -0.66 22.30
CA SER A 81 -4.46 -0.10 21.18
C SER A 81 -4.23 1.41 21.36
N GLU A 82 -2.97 1.84 21.54
CA GLU A 82 -2.59 3.24 21.53
C GLU A 82 -3.07 3.94 20.24
N SER A 83 -3.63 5.15 20.37
CA SER A 83 -4.01 5.96 19.20
C SER A 83 -2.79 6.28 18.33
N LEU A 84 -3.00 6.50 17.02
CA LEU A 84 -1.91 6.88 16.11
C LEU A 84 -1.22 8.15 16.60
N ALA A 85 -2.00 9.09 17.15
CA ALA A 85 -1.48 10.31 17.73
C ALA A 85 -0.54 10.06 18.91
N ALA A 86 -0.84 9.09 19.79
CA ALA A 86 0.03 8.73 20.90
C ALA A 86 1.35 8.11 20.39
N VAL A 87 1.27 7.22 19.41
CA VAL A 87 2.45 6.58 18.79
C VAL A 87 3.39 7.62 18.15
N LEU A 88 2.85 8.62 17.47
CA LEU A 88 3.63 9.64 16.76
C LEU A 88 4.06 10.83 17.63
N ARG A 89 3.46 10.99 18.83
CA ARG A 89 3.69 12.16 19.70
C ARG A 89 5.17 12.46 19.95
N PRO A 90 6.04 11.48 20.31
CA PRO A 90 7.45 11.76 20.58
C PRO A 90 8.19 12.43 19.42
N ILE A 91 7.80 12.11 18.18
CA ILE A 91 8.39 12.70 16.97
C ILE A 91 7.87 14.13 16.78
N SER A 92 6.56 14.35 16.93
CA SER A 92 5.94 15.68 16.77
C SER A 92 6.37 16.70 17.84
N GLU A 93 6.85 16.22 18.98
CA GLU A 93 7.47 17.04 20.02
C GLU A 93 8.95 17.36 19.73
N GLY A 94 9.44 17.00 18.52
CA GLY A 94 10.78 17.30 18.06
C GLY A 94 11.86 16.42 18.66
N LEU A 95 11.49 15.24 19.19
CA LEU A 95 12.34 14.31 19.96
C LEU A 95 12.89 14.87 21.27
N GLY A 96 12.63 16.15 21.58
CA GLY A 96 13.06 16.88 22.77
C GLY A 96 14.58 16.99 22.95
N GLU A 97 14.95 17.72 24.00
CA GLU A 97 16.33 17.88 24.43
C GLU A 97 16.94 16.55 24.88
N GLY A 98 18.22 16.34 24.56
CA GLY A 98 18.96 15.14 24.93
C GLY A 98 19.98 14.72 23.89
N GLY A 99 20.82 13.75 24.25
CA GLY A 99 21.78 13.17 23.33
C GLY A 99 21.14 12.20 22.33
N TYR A 100 21.95 11.77 21.35
CA TYR A 100 21.56 10.82 20.31
C TYR A 100 20.86 9.56 20.86
N ARG A 101 21.30 9.02 22.00
CA ARG A 101 20.70 7.81 22.60
C ARG A 101 19.25 8.03 23.02
N GLN A 102 18.95 9.15 23.69
CA GLN A 102 17.58 9.46 24.11
C GLN A 102 16.68 9.70 22.89
N GLN A 103 17.17 10.49 21.93
CA GLN A 103 16.44 10.78 20.69
C GLN A 103 16.16 9.51 19.88
N LEU A 104 17.14 8.62 19.75
CA LEU A 104 16.98 7.32 19.10
C LEU A 104 15.97 6.44 19.83
N SER A 105 15.96 6.44 21.17
CA SER A 105 15.01 5.65 21.95
C SER A 105 13.56 6.10 21.72
N ARG A 106 13.32 7.42 21.68
CA ARG A 106 11.99 8.00 21.39
C ARG A 106 11.53 7.64 19.98
N LEU A 107 12.42 7.79 19.01
CA LEU A 107 12.14 7.42 17.63
C LEU A 107 11.86 5.92 17.48
N GLN A 108 12.66 5.08 18.14
CA GLN A 108 12.47 3.64 18.14
C GLN A 108 11.10 3.28 18.71
N ALA A 109 10.69 3.86 19.84
CA ALA A 109 9.39 3.59 20.44
C ALA A 109 8.23 3.91 19.49
N SER A 110 8.26 5.08 18.83
CA SER A 110 7.25 5.46 17.83
C SER A 110 7.22 4.51 16.63
N VAL A 111 8.38 4.16 16.08
CA VAL A 111 8.46 3.26 14.91
C VAL A 111 8.06 1.84 15.28
N GLU A 112 8.40 1.37 16.48
CA GLU A 112 8.01 0.07 17.00
C GLU A 112 6.49 -0.01 17.23
N GLY A 113 5.89 1.01 17.86
CA GLY A 113 4.44 1.11 18.03
C GLY A 113 3.71 1.12 16.68
N LEU A 114 4.24 1.85 15.70
CA LEU A 114 3.67 1.89 14.35
C LEU A 114 3.81 0.53 13.63
N MET A 115 5.01 -0.04 13.58
CA MET A 115 5.28 -1.29 12.85
C MET A 115 4.67 -2.53 13.52
N ASN A 116 4.36 -2.50 14.82
CA ASN A 116 3.75 -3.64 15.51
C ASN A 116 2.24 -3.47 15.75
N GLY A 117 1.76 -2.24 15.84
CA GLY A 117 0.38 -1.91 16.20
C GLY A 117 -0.50 -1.46 15.05
N TRP A 118 0.06 -1.24 13.85
CA TRP A 118 -0.70 -0.68 12.73
C TRP A 118 -0.48 -1.44 11.42
N ASP A 119 -1.58 -1.66 10.69
CA ASP A 119 -1.60 -2.18 9.32
C ASP A 119 -1.88 -1.05 8.33
N LEU A 120 -1.28 -1.15 7.15
CA LEU A 120 -1.57 -0.28 6.01
C LEU A 120 -2.57 -0.98 5.09
N LEU A 121 -3.80 -0.49 5.03
CA LEU A 121 -4.76 -0.87 4.01
C LEU A 121 -4.50 -0.08 2.73
N ILE A 122 -4.39 -0.77 1.60
CA ILE A 122 -4.26 -0.19 0.26
C ILE A 122 -5.36 -0.78 -0.61
N ALA A 123 -6.33 0.03 -1.02
CA ALA A 123 -7.54 -0.42 -1.72
C ALA A 123 -8.21 -1.64 -1.03
N GLY A 124 -8.34 -1.56 0.30
CA GLY A 124 -8.89 -2.62 1.16
C GLY A 124 -7.97 -3.82 1.42
N ARG A 125 -6.80 -3.90 0.77
CA ARG A 125 -5.82 -4.97 0.99
C ARG A 125 -4.88 -4.62 2.13
N ARG A 126 -4.75 -5.53 3.09
CA ARG A 126 -3.91 -5.36 4.26
C ARG A 126 -2.43 -5.59 3.95
N HIS A 127 -1.61 -4.64 4.36
CA HIS A 127 -0.16 -4.69 4.27
C HIS A 127 0.49 -4.40 5.63
N LEU A 128 1.62 -5.03 5.87
CA LEU A 128 2.47 -4.81 7.03
C LEU A 128 3.57 -3.80 6.68
N LEU A 129 3.77 -2.80 7.52
CA LEU A 129 4.96 -1.95 7.47
C LEU A 129 6.17 -2.76 7.96
N VAL A 130 7.17 -2.99 7.09
CA VAL A 130 8.33 -3.85 7.42
C VAL A 130 9.68 -3.14 7.33
N GLU A 131 9.72 -1.92 6.77
CA GLU A 131 10.88 -1.03 6.84
C GLU A 131 10.46 0.45 6.77
N ILE A 132 10.99 1.24 7.69
CA ILE A 132 10.75 2.68 7.82
C ILE A 132 12.08 3.42 7.97
N GLU A 133 12.21 4.59 7.35
CA GLU A 133 13.26 5.57 7.62
C GLU A 133 12.67 6.84 8.24
N ALA A 134 13.35 7.38 9.25
CA ALA A 134 12.91 8.59 9.92
C ALA A 134 13.73 9.81 9.48
N TYR A 135 13.00 10.91 9.30
CA TYR A 135 13.54 12.24 9.04
C TYR A 135 12.82 13.20 9.97
N VAL A 136 13.58 13.85 10.86
CA VAL A 136 13.02 14.76 11.86
C VAL A 136 13.91 15.99 11.90
N HIS A 137 13.35 17.17 11.71
CA HIS A 137 14.05 18.43 11.89
C HIS A 137 13.32 19.27 12.93
N SER A 138 14.05 19.70 13.95
CA SER A 138 13.62 20.61 15.00
C SER A 138 14.86 21.35 15.54
N SER A 139 14.64 22.34 16.40
CA SER A 139 15.74 23.02 17.11
C SER A 139 16.65 22.06 17.89
N ALA A 140 16.06 21.09 18.61
CA ALA A 140 16.79 20.06 19.35
C ALA A 140 17.36 18.93 18.47
N HIS A 141 16.88 18.83 17.22
CA HIS A 141 17.21 17.74 16.31
C HIS A 141 17.37 18.25 14.86
N PRO A 142 18.44 18.96 14.53
CA PRO A 142 18.57 19.62 13.25
C PRO A 142 19.06 18.66 12.15
N ASP A 143 18.26 17.65 11.80
CA ASP A 143 18.63 16.70 10.74
C ASP A 143 18.67 17.41 9.38
N PRO A 144 19.83 17.46 8.70
CA PRO A 144 19.96 18.18 7.45
C PRO A 144 19.31 17.45 6.26
N TYR A 145 18.88 16.19 6.45
CA TYR A 145 18.32 15.36 5.37
C TYR A 145 16.79 15.36 5.33
N THR A 146 16.13 15.99 6.30
CA THR A 146 14.69 16.22 6.27
C THR A 146 14.32 17.12 5.08
N HIS A 147 13.18 16.88 4.43
CA HIS A 147 12.78 17.68 3.28
C HIS A 147 12.51 19.14 3.66
N GLY A 148 11.90 19.36 4.84
CA GLY A 148 11.59 20.71 5.32
C GLY A 148 10.41 21.35 4.58
N ASP A 149 9.64 20.56 3.84
CA ASP A 149 8.45 21.05 3.12
C ASP A 149 7.26 21.16 4.08
N GLU A 150 6.28 22.02 3.75
CA GLU A 150 5.04 22.21 4.53
C GLU A 150 4.29 20.90 4.80
N GLY A 151 4.38 19.93 3.88
CA GLY A 151 3.78 18.61 4.06
C GLY A 151 4.32 17.86 5.28
N GLN A 152 5.58 18.08 5.66
CA GLN A 152 6.20 17.46 6.83
C GLN A 152 5.85 18.17 8.15
N LEU A 153 5.21 19.35 8.10
CA LEU A 153 4.63 20.00 9.29
C LEU A 153 3.26 19.42 9.68
N CYS A 154 2.66 18.62 8.80
CA CYS A 154 1.40 17.95 9.05
C CYS A 154 1.59 16.80 10.06
N PHE A 155 0.56 16.56 10.87
CA PHE A 155 0.55 15.48 11.85
C PHE A 155 -0.45 14.39 11.43
N GLY A 156 0.01 13.13 11.35
CA GLY A 156 -0.84 11.98 11.06
C GLY A 156 -1.38 11.97 9.63
N ALA A 157 -0.61 12.46 8.66
CA ALA A 157 -1.03 12.60 7.27
C ALA A 157 -0.10 11.90 6.29
N TRP A 158 -0.61 11.49 5.14
CA TRP A 158 0.21 10.98 4.05
C TRP A 158 0.88 12.13 3.29
N TYR A 159 2.20 12.05 3.13
CA TYR A 159 2.99 13.00 2.37
C TYR A 159 3.78 12.29 1.27
N PHE A 160 3.40 12.52 0.01
CA PHE A 160 4.18 12.07 -1.14
C PHE A 160 5.24 13.11 -1.49
N HIS A 161 6.47 12.65 -1.73
CA HIS A 161 7.60 13.55 -1.98
C HIS A 161 7.36 14.46 -3.18
N LYS A 162 7.60 15.77 -2.98
CA LYS A 162 7.53 16.79 -4.03
C LYS A 162 8.90 17.36 -4.36
N LYS A 163 8.99 18.03 -5.51
CA LYS A 163 10.10 18.91 -5.91
C LYS A 163 9.51 20.04 -6.75
N GLY A 164 9.70 21.29 -6.32
CA GLY A 164 9.17 22.46 -7.02
C GLY A 164 7.65 22.40 -7.22
N GLY A 165 6.90 22.02 -6.18
CA GLY A 165 5.43 21.91 -6.21
C GLY A 165 4.87 20.66 -6.91
N SER A 166 5.65 19.97 -7.72
CA SER A 166 5.25 18.75 -8.43
C SER A 166 5.67 17.48 -7.68
N TYR A 167 4.89 16.40 -7.79
CA TYR A 167 5.27 15.11 -7.23
C TYR A 167 6.49 14.52 -7.95
N LYS A 168 7.41 13.93 -7.19
CA LYS A 168 8.54 13.20 -7.78
C LYS A 168 8.03 12.00 -8.57
N SER A 169 8.73 11.65 -9.64
CA SER A 169 8.44 10.50 -10.50
C SER A 169 9.65 9.54 -10.56
N GLY A 170 9.50 8.41 -11.25
CA GLY A 170 10.56 7.40 -11.39
C GLY A 170 11.11 6.89 -10.05
N SER A 171 12.42 6.70 -9.95
CA SER A 171 13.08 6.15 -8.75
C SER A 171 13.10 7.09 -7.55
N PHE A 172 12.66 8.34 -7.71
CA PHE A 172 12.68 9.35 -6.65
C PHE A 172 11.32 9.54 -5.94
N LYS A 173 10.33 8.71 -6.28
CA LYS A 173 9.04 8.64 -5.56
C LYS A 173 9.26 8.14 -4.14
N GLY A 174 8.55 8.73 -3.19
CA GLY A 174 8.52 8.31 -1.79
C GLY A 174 7.20 8.69 -1.14
N LEU A 175 6.85 7.94 -0.10
CA LEU A 175 5.68 8.16 0.74
C LEU A 175 6.12 8.22 2.20
N ASP A 176 5.89 9.35 2.82
CA ASP A 176 6.08 9.56 4.25
C ASP A 176 4.73 9.51 4.97
N LEU A 177 4.74 8.99 6.19
CA LEU A 177 3.78 9.38 7.21
C LEU A 177 4.30 10.67 7.87
N ALA A 178 3.68 11.80 7.54
CA ALA A 178 3.97 13.09 8.15
C ALA A 178 3.57 13.07 9.62
N CYS A 179 4.49 13.47 10.48
CA CYS A 179 4.36 13.43 11.94
C CYS A 179 4.99 14.67 12.60
N GLY A 180 5.05 15.78 11.86
CA GLY A 180 5.54 17.05 12.35
C GLY A 180 4.51 17.83 13.16
N CYS A 181 4.87 19.06 13.49
CA CYS A 181 4.03 19.99 14.22
C CYS A 181 4.39 21.42 13.85
N ALA A 182 3.54 22.09 13.05
CA ALA A 182 3.73 23.49 12.66
C ALA A 182 3.93 24.43 13.86
N GLY A 183 3.11 24.30 14.90
CA GLY A 183 3.19 25.15 16.10
C GLY A 183 4.47 24.96 16.94
N ARG A 184 5.29 23.96 16.62
CA ARG A 184 6.60 23.70 17.26
C ARG A 184 7.75 23.73 16.26
N GLU A 185 7.48 24.12 15.01
CA GLU A 185 8.45 24.11 13.91
C GLU A 185 9.17 22.76 13.73
N VAL A 186 8.43 21.67 13.96
CA VAL A 186 8.94 20.31 13.78
C VAL A 186 8.53 19.81 12.40
N TYR A 187 9.50 19.59 11.53
CA TYR A 187 9.30 18.93 10.25
C TYR A 187 9.64 17.45 10.42
N ALA A 188 8.68 16.56 10.23
CA ALA A 188 8.96 15.14 10.38
C ALA A 188 8.19 14.26 9.41
N GLY A 189 8.88 13.24 8.90
CA GLY A 189 8.35 12.22 8.02
C GLY A 189 8.94 10.86 8.32
N LEU A 190 8.08 9.85 8.39
CA LEU A 190 8.47 8.44 8.41
C LEU A 190 8.30 7.85 7.02
N LEU A 191 9.40 7.78 6.26
CA LEU A 191 9.44 7.22 4.91
C LEU A 191 9.14 5.72 4.95
N VAL A 192 8.07 5.31 4.30
CA VAL A 192 7.73 3.90 4.12
C VAL A 192 8.61 3.31 3.02
N ARG A 193 9.52 2.42 3.41
CA ARG A 193 10.48 1.83 2.46
C ARG A 193 10.06 0.48 1.95
N SER A 194 9.45 -0.32 2.80
CA SER A 194 9.03 -1.67 2.43
C SER A 194 7.72 -2.02 3.11
N VAL A 195 6.85 -2.70 2.35
CA VAL A 195 5.58 -3.25 2.83
C VAL A 195 5.48 -4.72 2.47
N MET A 196 4.79 -5.50 3.28
CA MET A 196 4.50 -6.92 3.02
C MET A 196 3.00 -7.11 2.88
N ASP A 197 2.54 -7.77 1.83
CA ASP A 197 1.15 -8.19 1.71
C ASP A 197 0.81 -9.20 2.81
N ALA A 198 -0.20 -8.92 3.63
CA ALA A 198 -0.52 -9.76 4.79
C ALA A 198 -1.11 -11.13 4.41
N GLN A 199 -1.63 -11.28 3.18
CA GLN A 199 -2.20 -12.54 2.71
C GLN A 199 -1.17 -13.38 1.97
N SER A 200 -0.45 -12.79 1.01
CA SER A 200 0.52 -13.54 0.20
C SER A 200 1.92 -13.60 0.82
N SER A 201 2.21 -12.76 1.82
CA SER A 201 3.57 -12.53 2.35
C SER A 201 4.55 -11.96 1.32
N ASP A 202 4.07 -11.46 0.18
CA ASP A 202 4.91 -10.82 -0.82
C ASP A 202 5.45 -9.49 -0.29
N VAL A 203 6.77 -9.32 -0.35
CA VAL A 203 7.42 -8.08 0.09
C VAL A 203 7.65 -7.16 -1.11
N THR A 204 7.20 -5.92 -0.98
CA THR A 204 7.56 -4.82 -1.91
C THR A 204 8.63 -3.98 -1.25
N GLU A 205 9.81 -3.93 -1.88
CA GLU A 205 11.02 -3.35 -1.32
C GLU A 205 11.47 -2.12 -2.08
N GLY A 206 11.66 -1.00 -1.38
CA GLY A 206 12.11 0.26 -1.95
C GLY A 206 10.98 1.30 -2.00
N PRO A 207 11.25 2.56 -1.60
CA PRO A 207 10.22 3.58 -1.42
C PRO A 207 9.44 3.87 -2.72
N CYS A 208 10.12 3.92 -3.86
CA CYS A 208 9.47 4.13 -5.15
C CYS A 208 8.56 2.95 -5.55
N LEU A 209 8.97 1.71 -5.25
CA LEU A 209 8.21 0.50 -5.55
C LEU A 209 7.00 0.35 -4.63
N VAL A 210 7.09 0.80 -3.38
CA VAL A 210 5.92 0.92 -2.49
C VAL A 210 4.88 1.85 -3.12
N VAL A 211 5.29 3.02 -3.61
CA VAL A 211 4.39 3.96 -4.30
C VAL A 211 3.79 3.32 -5.55
N ASP A 212 4.59 2.62 -6.36
CA ASP A 212 4.08 1.92 -7.55
C ASP A 212 3.06 0.83 -7.22
N ARG A 213 3.29 0.09 -6.13
CA ARG A 213 2.30 -0.87 -5.63
C ARG A 213 1.00 -0.18 -5.21
N ILE A 214 1.08 0.96 -4.53
CA ILE A 214 -0.11 1.75 -4.15
C ILE A 214 -0.89 2.17 -5.40
N LEU A 215 -0.22 2.77 -6.38
CA LEU A 215 -0.85 3.20 -7.64
C LEU A 215 -1.50 2.03 -8.38
N LYS A 216 -0.79 0.90 -8.49
CA LYS A 216 -1.31 -0.32 -9.12
C LYS A 216 -2.55 -0.86 -8.41
N LEU A 217 -2.52 -0.96 -7.08
CA LEU A 217 -3.63 -1.52 -6.30
C LEU A 217 -4.85 -0.60 -6.28
N THR A 218 -4.64 0.71 -6.33
CA THR A 218 -5.72 1.72 -6.36
C THR A 218 -6.22 2.02 -7.77
N GLY A 219 -5.59 1.46 -8.81
CA GLY A 219 -5.93 1.71 -10.22
C GLY A 219 -5.65 3.15 -10.67
N LYS A 220 -4.71 3.85 -10.00
CA LYS A 220 -4.35 5.23 -10.32
C LYS A 220 -3.12 5.29 -11.22
N SER A 221 -3.14 6.15 -12.23
CA SER A 221 -2.03 6.33 -13.17
C SER A 221 -0.87 7.15 -12.60
N SER A 222 -1.14 8.02 -11.62
CA SER A 222 -0.14 8.88 -11.01
C SER A 222 -0.49 9.25 -9.56
N ILE A 223 0.49 9.80 -8.83
CA ILE A 223 0.27 10.35 -7.49
C ILE A 223 -0.74 11.50 -7.53
N ALA A 224 -0.69 12.33 -8.58
CA ALA A 224 -1.64 13.43 -8.76
C ALA A 224 -3.08 12.91 -8.87
N ASP A 225 -3.30 11.81 -9.60
CA ASP A 225 -4.63 11.18 -9.73
C ASP A 225 -5.10 10.50 -8.43
N LEU A 226 -4.16 9.99 -7.63
CA LEU A 226 -4.42 9.40 -6.33
C LEU A 226 -4.87 10.47 -5.33
N VAL A 227 -4.09 11.55 -5.20
CA VAL A 227 -4.38 12.62 -4.23
C VAL A 227 -5.50 13.55 -4.69
N ALA A 228 -5.79 13.60 -6.00
CA ALA A 228 -6.83 14.45 -6.60
C ALA A 228 -6.72 15.92 -6.18
N GLY A 229 -5.50 16.47 -6.25
CA GLY A 229 -5.23 17.89 -5.92
C GLY A 229 -5.18 18.23 -4.43
N ARG A 230 -5.46 17.27 -3.53
CA ARG A 230 -5.42 17.49 -2.08
C ARG A 230 -3.99 17.71 -1.56
N ALA A 231 -3.86 18.66 -0.64
CA ALA A 231 -2.63 18.87 0.12
C ALA A 231 -2.43 17.79 1.20
N ALA A 232 -1.24 17.68 1.78
CA ALA A 232 -0.93 16.67 2.81
C ALA A 232 -1.91 16.75 4.00
N ALA A 233 -2.22 17.95 4.50
CA ALA A 233 -3.19 18.14 5.59
C ALA A 233 -4.61 17.59 5.30
N GLN A 234 -4.94 17.37 4.01
CA GLN A 234 -6.22 16.82 3.56
C GLN A 234 -6.13 15.32 3.22
N LEU A 235 -4.99 14.67 3.53
CA LEU A 235 -4.73 13.26 3.32
C LEU A 235 -4.46 12.56 4.66
N PRO A 236 -5.46 12.48 5.57
CA PRO A 236 -5.26 11.84 6.87
C PRO A 236 -4.85 10.38 6.70
N ALA A 237 -3.85 9.96 7.49
CA ALA A 237 -3.28 8.63 7.36
C ALA A 237 -4.27 7.54 7.80
N ASP A 238 -5.14 7.85 8.74
CA ASP A 238 -6.17 6.96 9.29
C ASP A 238 -7.53 7.08 8.59
N GLY A 239 -7.62 7.77 7.44
CA GLY A 239 -8.93 8.05 6.84
C GLY A 239 -9.00 8.37 5.34
N LEU A 240 -7.97 8.07 4.53
CA LEU A 240 -8.07 8.31 3.08
C LEU A 240 -9.06 7.32 2.42
N GLN A 241 -10.34 7.69 2.44
CA GLN A 241 -11.49 6.89 2.05
C GLN A 241 -11.23 6.01 0.83
N GLY A 242 -11.22 4.69 1.06
CA GLY A 242 -11.17 3.65 0.02
C GLY A 242 -9.83 3.49 -0.72
N GLN A 243 -8.84 4.36 -0.48
CA GLN A 243 -7.55 4.31 -1.19
C GLN A 243 -6.42 3.80 -0.30
N MET A 244 -6.19 4.44 0.84
CA MET A 244 -5.06 4.10 1.71
C MET A 244 -5.27 4.50 3.17
N GLN A 245 -5.20 3.56 4.10
CA GLN A 245 -5.53 3.86 5.49
C GLN A 245 -4.64 3.08 6.45
N LEU A 246 -4.14 3.73 7.49
CA LEU A 246 -3.60 3.08 8.67
C LEU A 246 -4.75 2.66 9.57
N VAL A 247 -4.78 1.38 9.91
CA VAL A 247 -5.74 0.80 10.85
C VAL A 247 -5.00 0.09 11.96
N SER A 248 -5.55 0.13 13.17
CA SER A 248 -4.99 -0.63 14.30
C SER A 248 -4.98 -2.12 13.95
N ALA A 249 -3.86 -2.78 14.21
CA ALA A 249 -3.73 -4.21 14.00
C ALA A 249 -4.60 -4.95 15.02
N ALA A 250 -5.31 -5.99 14.57
CA ALA A 250 -6.19 -6.79 15.42
C ALA A 250 -5.48 -7.45 16.62
N ALA A 251 -4.17 -7.68 16.50
CA ALA A 251 -3.31 -8.08 17.60
C ALA A 251 -1.92 -7.48 17.35
N PRO A 252 -1.21 -7.03 18.42
CA PRO A 252 0.18 -6.63 18.31
C PRO A 252 1.01 -7.75 17.65
N ARG A 253 1.80 -7.42 16.64
CA ARG A 253 2.54 -8.44 15.87
C ARG A 253 3.58 -9.17 16.71
N ASN A 254 4.15 -8.50 17.71
CA ASN A 254 5.03 -9.10 18.70
C ASN A 254 4.37 -10.21 19.55
N ALA A 255 3.04 -10.26 19.64
CA ALA A 255 2.30 -11.32 20.32
C ALA A 255 2.05 -12.54 19.41
N ARG A 256 1.93 -12.32 18.09
CA ARG A 256 1.57 -13.36 17.11
C ARG A 256 2.75 -14.25 16.73
N PHE A 257 3.96 -13.73 16.84
CA PHE A 257 5.20 -14.48 16.69
C PHE A 257 5.93 -14.45 18.04
N MET A 258 5.82 -15.53 18.83
CA MET A 258 6.46 -15.70 20.15
C MET A 258 8.00 -15.58 20.13
N THR A 259 8.59 -15.29 18.98
CA THR A 259 10.00 -14.95 18.79
C THR A 259 10.08 -13.45 18.53
N SER A 260 10.59 -12.69 19.51
CA SER A 260 10.94 -11.27 19.43
C SER A 260 10.98 -10.70 18.01
N HIS A 261 9.94 -9.99 17.58
CA HIS A 261 10.01 -9.11 16.41
C HIS A 261 10.96 -7.97 16.75
N ARG A 262 12.25 -8.27 16.67
CA ARG A 262 13.32 -7.37 17.05
C ARG A 262 13.43 -6.32 15.96
N LEU A 263 13.14 -5.08 16.30
CA LEU A 263 13.34 -3.96 15.39
C LEU A 263 14.85 -3.78 15.15
N TRP A 264 15.30 -3.97 13.92
CA TRP A 264 16.68 -3.77 13.53
C TRP A 264 16.91 -2.33 13.16
N LYS A 265 17.94 -1.73 13.75
CA LYS A 265 18.33 -0.34 13.53
C LYS A 265 19.56 -0.29 12.65
N ALA A 266 19.54 0.56 11.64
CA ALA A 266 20.65 0.74 10.72
C ALA A 266 20.74 2.21 10.26
N PRO A 267 21.89 2.64 9.71
CA PRO A 267 21.97 3.88 8.96
C PRO A 267 20.95 3.93 7.82
N ARG A 268 20.51 5.15 7.50
CA ARG A 268 19.62 5.43 6.36
C ARG A 268 20.35 5.18 5.04
N VAL A 269 19.60 4.88 3.99
CA VAL A 269 20.09 4.56 2.66
C VAL A 269 20.13 5.81 1.79
N GLY A 270 21.21 5.97 1.02
CA GLY A 270 21.31 7.02 0.00
C GLY A 270 21.62 8.41 0.54
N LEU A 271 22.01 8.53 1.82
CA LEU A 271 22.56 9.78 2.34
C LEU A 271 24.01 9.94 1.88
N VAL A 272 24.33 11.16 1.45
CA VAL A 272 25.66 11.53 0.95
C VAL A 272 26.27 12.50 1.94
N LEU A 273 27.56 12.33 2.26
CA LEU A 273 28.32 13.32 3.01
C LEU A 273 28.42 14.58 2.16
N ARG A 274 28.03 15.72 2.75
CA ARG A 274 28.12 17.03 2.12
C ARG A 274 28.92 17.94 3.04
N GLU A 275 29.60 18.91 2.44
CA GLU A 275 30.23 19.99 3.20
C GLU A 275 29.15 20.78 3.96
N GLU A 276 29.49 21.21 5.18
CA GLU A 276 28.63 22.07 5.97
C GLU A 276 28.42 23.40 5.22
N GLY A 277 27.17 23.84 5.07
CA GLY A 277 26.86 25.08 4.38
C GLY A 277 26.83 25.00 2.84
N ALA A 278 27.02 23.82 2.22
CA ALA A 278 27.00 23.65 0.76
C ALA A 278 25.61 23.77 0.08
N GLY A 279 24.69 24.52 0.69
CA GLY A 279 23.50 25.13 0.06
C GLY A 279 22.66 24.24 -0.85
N ALA A 280 21.73 23.48 -0.27
CA ALA A 280 20.55 22.93 -0.98
C ALA A 280 19.49 22.31 -0.05
N THR A 281 19.78 22.15 1.24
CA THR A 281 18.83 21.61 2.23
C THR A 281 18.44 22.70 3.20
N HIS A 282 17.15 22.77 3.54
CA HIS A 282 16.52 23.81 4.37
C HIS A 282 16.90 23.75 5.86
N SER A 283 18.04 23.15 6.21
CA SER A 283 18.29 22.70 7.57
C SER A 283 19.75 22.90 7.98
N GLU A 284 19.93 23.74 9.00
CA GLU A 284 21.18 24.02 9.69
C GLU A 284 21.63 22.79 10.49
N GLY A 285 22.17 21.78 9.82
CA GLY A 285 22.60 20.53 10.45
C GLY A 285 23.98 20.10 9.97
N ARG A 286 24.71 19.33 10.80
CA ARG A 286 26.02 18.75 10.45
C ARG A 286 25.82 17.40 9.76
N PRO A 287 25.92 17.28 8.42
CA PRO A 287 25.52 16.06 7.69
C PRO A 287 26.27 14.80 8.17
N VAL A 288 27.54 14.95 8.52
CA VAL A 288 28.39 13.88 9.08
C VAL A 288 27.79 13.26 10.34
N GLN A 289 27.12 14.04 11.18
CA GLN A 289 26.52 13.56 12.43
C GLN A 289 25.29 12.71 12.20
N PHE A 290 24.66 12.76 11.02
CA PHE A 290 23.37 12.14 10.72
C PHE A 290 23.45 10.99 9.72
N CYS A 291 24.50 10.92 8.89
CA CYS A 291 24.72 9.81 7.95
C CYS A 291 24.80 8.45 8.65
N ALA A 292 25.54 8.37 9.75
CA ALA A 292 25.78 7.11 10.47
C ALA A 292 24.71 6.79 11.54
N ARG A 293 23.75 7.70 11.79
CA ARG A 293 22.71 7.50 12.80
C ARG A 293 21.75 6.41 12.37
N CYS A 294 21.34 5.59 13.33
CA CYS A 294 20.51 4.42 13.09
C CYS A 294 19.01 4.76 12.97
N TYR A 295 18.66 5.59 11.98
CA TYR A 295 17.29 6.08 11.74
C TYR A 295 16.55 5.30 10.66
N ARG A 296 17.08 4.14 10.28
CA ARG A 296 16.36 3.13 9.52
C ARG A 296 16.00 1.96 10.43
N PHE A 297 14.75 1.54 10.34
CA PHE A 297 14.19 0.48 11.15
C PHE A 297 13.60 -0.60 10.25
N SER A 298 13.91 -1.86 10.53
CA SER A 298 13.39 -2.99 9.76
C SER A 298 12.99 -4.15 10.66
N ASP A 299 12.02 -4.93 10.22
CA ASP A 299 11.66 -6.17 10.89
C ASP A 299 12.73 -7.27 10.67
N ALA A 300 12.87 -8.15 11.67
CA ALA A 300 13.84 -9.24 11.74
C ALA A 300 13.72 -10.27 10.62
N PHE A 301 12.51 -10.53 10.13
CA PHE A 301 12.30 -11.38 8.95
C PHE A 301 13.15 -10.89 7.77
N ARG A 302 13.29 -9.57 7.63
CA ARG A 302 14.08 -8.95 6.58
C ARG A 302 15.57 -8.97 6.87
N ALA A 303 16.00 -8.82 8.12
CA ALA A 303 17.41 -8.91 8.49
C ALA A 303 18.02 -10.28 8.10
N GLN A 304 17.26 -11.36 8.32
CA GLN A 304 17.70 -12.71 7.97
C GLN A 304 17.70 -12.96 6.45
N ASN A 305 16.69 -12.46 5.73
CA ASN A 305 16.63 -12.62 4.27
C ASN A 305 17.63 -11.72 3.53
N ASN A 306 17.89 -10.50 4.01
CA ASN A 306 18.96 -9.65 3.49
C ASN A 306 20.33 -10.32 3.59
N HIS A 307 20.60 -11.05 4.68
CA HIS A 307 21.83 -11.82 4.80
C HIS A 307 21.96 -12.91 3.71
N LYS A 308 20.86 -13.55 3.33
CA LYS A 308 20.81 -14.54 2.23
C LYS A 308 20.96 -13.87 0.86
N ILE A 309 20.30 -12.73 0.62
CA ILE A 309 20.37 -11.97 -0.64
C ILE A 309 21.78 -11.43 -0.85
N ILE A 310 22.40 -10.83 0.16
CA ILE A 310 23.80 -10.33 0.10
C ILE A 310 24.76 -11.49 -0.20
N LYS A 311 24.57 -12.67 0.41
CA LYS A 311 25.35 -13.87 0.09
C LYS A 311 25.19 -14.30 -1.36
N LYS A 312 23.96 -14.28 -1.91
CA LYS A 312 23.67 -14.63 -3.31
C LYS A 312 24.31 -13.65 -4.29
N GLN A 313 24.23 -12.34 -4.01
CA GLN A 313 24.86 -11.29 -4.82
C GLN A 313 26.39 -11.37 -4.79
N LYS A 314 27.01 -11.60 -3.62
CA LYS A 314 28.46 -11.83 -3.51
C LYS A 314 28.92 -13.06 -4.28
N LYS A 315 28.17 -14.16 -4.21
CA LYS A 315 28.48 -15.39 -4.95
C LYS A 315 28.39 -15.19 -6.46
N HIS A 316 27.41 -14.41 -6.93
CA HIS A 316 27.28 -14.08 -8.35
C HIS A 316 28.44 -13.20 -8.84
N ARG A 317 28.86 -12.21 -8.03
CA ARG A 317 30.00 -11.33 -8.35
C ARG A 317 31.33 -12.08 -8.42
N GLN A 318 31.57 -12.99 -7.48
CA GLN A 318 32.76 -13.87 -7.53
C GLN A 318 32.76 -14.82 -8.73
N GLN A 319 31.59 -15.24 -9.21
CA GLN A 319 31.47 -16.07 -10.40
C GLN A 319 31.76 -15.26 -11.68
N THR A 320 31.30 -14.01 -11.75
CA THR A 320 31.58 -13.12 -12.90
C THR A 320 33.05 -12.71 -12.95
N ASP A 321 33.70 -12.49 -11.80
CA ASP A 321 35.11 -12.12 -11.76
C ASP A 321 36.01 -13.29 -12.21
N LYS A 322 35.68 -14.54 -11.84
CA LYS A 322 36.39 -15.74 -12.29
C LYS A 322 36.27 -16.02 -13.78
N ASN A 323 35.12 -15.68 -14.37
CA ASN A 323 34.88 -15.89 -15.80
C ASN A 323 35.55 -14.83 -16.69
N ASN A 324 36.00 -13.71 -16.13
CA ASN A 324 36.68 -12.63 -16.86
C ASN A 324 38.22 -12.70 -16.78
N THR A 325 38.77 -13.65 -16.01
CA THR A 325 40.23 -13.85 -15.84
C THR A 325 40.78 -15.09 -16.57
N ASN A 326 39.94 -15.78 -17.33
CA ASN A 326 40.30 -16.86 -18.26
C ASN A 326 40.01 -16.43 -19.69
#